data_AF-A0A817LW76-F1
#
_entry.id   AF-A0A817LW76-F1
#
_cell.length_a   1.000
_cell.length_b   1.000
_cell.length_c   1.000
_cell.angle_alpha   90.00
_cell.angle_beta   90.00
_cell.angle_gamma   90.00
#
_symmetry.space_group_name_H-M   'P 1'
#
loop_
_entity.id
_entity.type
_entity.pdbx_description
1 polymer ?
#
loop_
_entity_poly.entity_id
_entity_poly.type
_entity_poly.pdbx_seq_one_letter_code
_entity_poly.pdbx_strand_id
1 'polypeptide(L)'
;MTSYTLGKKVIAPVKPERGVFPLDHEGECKESMLKYMLCLSRNESKPKYLQLLLCIYVYLCPEVGYVQGQAFLAAMFLLNLDLFDSFICFSNLLHRPYFQTFYRFNNIDKYLQLFQQLLNYHLPKLSAHFIQMSIEPNCFALDWFFTIFSKSLPLDVVSRIWDLFFRDGDAFIFRTAIAILSLYEERLCQLDTFHCLQFLTRLPDDLNVTSLFKAIDKINFDHTSCELFYLIA
;
A
#
# COMPACT_ATOMS: atom_id res chain seq x y z
N MET A 1 -25.14 1.16 -24.97
CA MET A 1 -24.95 0.36 -23.74
C MET A 1 -25.06 -1.10 -24.14
N THR A 2 -23.93 -1.76 -24.35
CA THR A 2 -23.88 -3.18 -24.69
C THR A 2 -23.58 -3.96 -23.42
N SER A 3 -24.60 -4.67 -22.93
CA SER A 3 -24.49 -5.62 -21.83
C SER A 3 -23.82 -6.90 -22.32
N TYR A 4 -22.71 -7.31 -21.71
CA TYR A 4 -22.12 -8.63 -21.96
C TYR A 4 -22.59 -9.62 -20.90
N THR A 5 -23.24 -10.70 -21.32
CA THR A 5 -23.84 -11.70 -20.42
C THR A 5 -22.82 -12.80 -20.13
N LEU A 6 -22.29 -12.86 -18.89
CA LEU A 6 -21.63 -14.06 -18.37
C LEU A 6 -22.50 -14.62 -17.22
N GLY A 7 -23.32 -15.62 -17.54
CA GLY A 7 -24.11 -16.39 -16.56
C GLY A 7 -25.21 -15.62 -15.82
N LYS A 8 -26.43 -15.59 -16.38
CA LYS A 8 -27.76 -15.30 -15.76
C LYS A 8 -27.94 -14.12 -14.78
N LYS A 9 -26.92 -13.34 -14.43
CA LYS A 9 -27.05 -12.10 -13.66
C LYS A 9 -26.92 -10.91 -14.60
N VAL A 10 -27.93 -10.05 -14.61
CA VAL A 10 -27.89 -8.77 -15.31
C VAL A 10 -26.86 -7.89 -14.60
N ILE A 11 -25.81 -7.51 -15.32
CA ILE A 11 -24.72 -6.68 -14.80
C ILE A 11 -25.19 -5.23 -14.83
N ALA A 12 -25.44 -4.65 -13.65
CA ALA A 12 -25.50 -3.22 -13.47
C ALA A 12 -24.26 -2.82 -12.64
N PRO A 13 -23.22 -2.23 -13.26
CA PRO A 13 -22.09 -1.71 -12.51
C PRO A 13 -22.61 -0.61 -11.57
N VAL A 14 -22.54 -0.85 -10.25
CA VAL A 14 -22.77 0.20 -9.27
C VAL A 14 -21.54 1.10 -9.34
N LYS A 15 -21.75 2.34 -9.80
CA LYS A 15 -20.69 3.34 -9.90
C LYS A 15 -20.08 3.51 -8.50
N PRO A 16 -18.75 3.50 -8.36
CA PRO A 16 -18.11 3.95 -7.12
C PRO A 16 -18.68 5.33 -6.75
N GLU A 17 -19.16 5.48 -5.51
CA GLU A 17 -19.73 6.76 -5.06
C GLU A 17 -18.70 7.89 -5.23
N ARG A 18 -19.16 9.15 -5.41
CA ARG A 18 -18.27 10.31 -5.62
C ARG A 18 -17.20 10.37 -4.51
N GLY A 19 -15.94 10.56 -4.88
CA GLY A 19 -14.76 10.48 -3.98
C GLY A 19 -13.99 9.15 -4.05
N VAL A 20 -14.54 8.17 -4.77
CA VAL A 20 -14.01 6.81 -4.92
C VAL A 20 -13.49 6.60 -6.35
N PHE A 21 -12.19 6.87 -6.54
CA PHE A 21 -11.29 6.47 -7.65
C PHE A 21 -11.68 6.76 -9.13
N PRO A 22 -10.76 7.25 -9.99
CA PRO A 22 -9.46 7.87 -9.68
C PRO A 22 -9.62 9.34 -9.23
N LEU A 23 -10.86 9.79 -9.04
CA LEU A 23 -11.18 11.19 -8.87
C LEU A 23 -11.31 11.58 -7.39
N ASP A 24 -10.96 12.81 -7.07
CA ASP A 24 -11.25 13.45 -5.79
C ASP A 24 -12.71 13.96 -5.71
N HIS A 25 -12.98 14.83 -4.76
CA HIS A 25 -14.30 15.42 -4.53
C HIS A 25 -14.69 16.45 -5.60
N GLU A 26 -13.70 17.01 -6.30
CA GLU A 26 -13.88 17.98 -7.38
C GLU A 26 -14.03 17.29 -8.75
N GLY A 27 -13.74 15.99 -8.81
CA GLY A 27 -13.80 15.21 -10.05
C GLY A 27 -12.48 15.20 -10.81
N GLU A 28 -11.40 15.67 -10.19
CA GLU A 28 -10.05 15.66 -10.75
C GLU A 28 -9.28 14.42 -10.33
N CYS A 29 -8.34 13.96 -11.17
CA CYS A 29 -7.53 12.80 -10.82
C CYS A 29 -6.65 13.14 -9.61
N LYS A 30 -6.72 12.30 -8.57
CA LYS A 30 -5.91 12.47 -7.36
C LYS A 30 -4.43 12.59 -7.74
N GLU A 31 -3.73 13.60 -7.22
CA GLU A 31 -2.32 13.88 -7.51
C GLU A 31 -1.44 12.62 -7.35
N SER A 32 -1.66 11.86 -6.27
CA SER A 32 -0.98 10.59 -5.99
C SER A 32 -1.17 9.50 -7.05
N MET A 33 -2.25 9.55 -7.85
CA MET A 33 -2.52 8.62 -8.94
C MET A 33 -2.02 9.10 -10.30
N LEU A 34 -1.65 10.38 -10.46
CA LEU A 34 -1.22 10.92 -11.75
C LEU A 34 -0.05 10.12 -12.34
N LYS A 35 0.94 9.77 -11.51
CA LYS A 35 2.09 8.95 -11.94
C LYS A 35 1.68 7.60 -12.55
N TYR A 36 0.63 6.97 -12.02
CA TYR A 36 0.10 5.72 -12.56
C TYR A 36 -0.71 5.96 -13.84
N MET A 37 -1.60 6.95 -13.82
CA MET A 37 -2.48 7.24 -14.95
C MET A 37 -1.70 7.69 -16.19
N LEU A 38 -0.63 8.46 -16.03
CA LEU A 38 0.27 8.86 -17.11
C LEU A 38 1.02 7.66 -17.73
N CYS A 39 1.43 6.68 -16.91
CA CYS A 39 2.07 5.47 -17.41
C CYS A 39 1.06 4.54 -18.09
N LEU A 40 -0.13 4.38 -17.51
CA LEU A 40 -1.21 3.57 -18.08
C LEU A 40 -1.72 4.16 -19.40
N SER A 41 -1.84 5.48 -19.53
CA SER A 41 -2.34 6.15 -20.72
C SER A 41 -1.46 5.97 -21.96
N ARG A 42 -0.21 5.49 -21.80
CA ARG A 42 0.62 5.02 -22.93
C ARG A 42 -0.05 3.90 -23.72
N ASN A 43 -0.99 3.19 -23.10
CA ASN A 43 -1.92 2.29 -23.76
C ASN A 43 -3.34 2.83 -23.56
N GLU A 44 -4.00 3.21 -24.66
CA GLU A 44 -5.32 3.87 -24.63
C GLU A 44 -6.40 3.07 -23.86
N SER A 45 -6.25 1.75 -23.74
CA SER A 45 -7.22 0.89 -23.08
C SER A 45 -6.98 0.75 -21.57
N LYS A 46 -5.74 0.89 -21.10
CA LYS A 46 -5.36 0.60 -19.70
C LYS A 46 -6.05 1.50 -18.64
N PRO A 47 -6.29 2.80 -18.86
CA PRO A 47 -7.10 3.60 -17.95
C PRO A 47 -8.52 3.04 -17.73
N LYS A 48 -9.15 2.53 -18.80
CA LYS A 48 -10.48 1.90 -18.71
C LYS A 48 -10.40 0.53 -18.03
N TYR A 49 -9.31 -0.20 -18.25
CA TYR A 49 -9.06 -1.49 -17.59
C TYR A 49 -8.93 -1.37 -16.09
N LEU A 50 -8.36 -0.26 -15.59
CA LEU A 50 -8.27 -0.04 -14.15
C LEU A 50 -9.66 0.08 -13.50
N GLN A 51 -10.56 0.86 -14.10
CA GLN A 51 -11.94 0.95 -13.64
C GLN A 51 -12.65 -0.41 -13.73
N LEU A 52 -12.50 -1.11 -14.86
CA LEU A 52 -13.13 -2.41 -15.09
C LEU A 52 -12.67 -3.47 -14.07
N LEU A 53 -11.37 -3.58 -13.84
CA LEU A 53 -10.78 -4.51 -12.87
C LEU A 53 -11.35 -4.29 -11.47
N LEU A 54 -11.39 -3.03 -11.01
CA LEU A 54 -11.93 -2.68 -9.69
C LEU A 54 -13.43 -3.00 -9.60
N CYS A 55 -14.22 -2.68 -10.62
CA CYS A 55 -15.64 -3.02 -10.65
C CYS A 55 -15.88 -4.54 -10.60
N ILE A 56 -15.08 -5.33 -11.33
CA ILE A 56 -15.18 -6.80 -11.32
C ILE A 56 -14.85 -7.33 -9.91
N TYR A 57 -13.79 -6.82 -9.27
CA TYR A 57 -13.42 -7.23 -7.92
C TYR A 57 -14.52 -6.93 -6.89
N VAL A 58 -15.03 -5.70 -6.87
CA VAL A 58 -16.13 -5.29 -5.95
C VAL A 58 -17.37 -6.16 -6.14
N TYR A 59 -17.67 -6.54 -7.38
CA TYR A 59 -18.79 -7.42 -7.68
C TYR A 59 -18.59 -8.84 -7.14
N LEU A 60 -17.37 -9.37 -7.23
CA LEU A 60 -17.04 -10.73 -6.79
C LEU A 60 -16.81 -10.84 -5.28
N CYS A 61 -16.33 -9.77 -4.65
CA CYS A 61 -16.02 -9.68 -3.22
C CYS A 61 -16.85 -8.55 -2.55
N PRO A 62 -18.19 -8.63 -2.57
CA PRO A 62 -19.07 -7.55 -2.07
C PRO A 62 -18.92 -7.31 -0.57
N GLU A 63 -18.41 -8.29 0.19
CA GLU A 63 -18.18 -8.17 1.63
C GLU A 63 -16.99 -7.28 1.98
N VAL A 64 -16.03 -7.11 1.06
CA VAL A 64 -14.93 -6.14 1.19
C VAL A 64 -15.29 -4.84 0.49
N GLY A 65 -15.92 -4.93 -0.69
CA GLY A 65 -16.22 -3.78 -1.52
C GLY A 65 -14.96 -3.06 -2.01
N TYR A 66 -15.11 -1.77 -2.38
CA TYR A 66 -13.98 -0.94 -2.74
C TYR A 66 -13.45 -0.21 -1.50
N VAL A 67 -12.17 -0.41 -1.22
CA VAL A 67 -11.46 0.32 -0.16
C VAL A 67 -10.46 1.27 -0.78
N GLN A 68 -10.42 2.51 -0.31
CA GLN A 68 -9.50 3.52 -0.81
C GLN A 68 -8.05 3.02 -0.72
N GLY A 69 -7.36 3.00 -1.85
CA GLY A 69 -5.98 2.53 -1.98
C GLY A 69 -5.83 1.24 -2.80
N GLN A 70 -6.90 0.45 -2.95
CA GLN A 70 -6.90 -0.76 -3.80
C GLN A 70 -6.48 -0.46 -5.25
N ALA A 71 -6.87 0.70 -5.76
CA ALA A 71 -6.58 1.05 -7.12
C ALA A 71 -5.10 1.33 -7.42
N PHE A 72 -4.29 1.66 -6.41
CA PHE A 72 -2.84 1.74 -6.57
C PHE A 72 -2.26 0.33 -6.80
N LEU A 73 -2.74 -0.67 -6.05
CA LEU A 73 -2.36 -2.08 -6.25
C LEU A 73 -2.80 -2.57 -7.63
N ALA A 74 -4.04 -2.29 -8.04
CA ALA A 74 -4.55 -2.68 -9.36
C ALA A 74 -3.76 -2.01 -10.50
N ALA A 75 -3.36 -0.74 -10.33
CA ALA A 75 -2.51 -0.05 -11.28
C ALA A 75 -1.12 -0.69 -11.39
N MET A 76 -0.51 -1.10 -10.28
CA MET A 76 0.78 -1.82 -10.29
C MET A 76 0.73 -3.09 -11.15
N PHE A 77 -0.35 -3.87 -11.05
CA PHE A 77 -0.52 -5.03 -11.93
C PHE A 77 -0.74 -4.63 -13.39
N LEU A 78 -1.66 -3.69 -13.66
CA LEU A 78 -1.98 -3.26 -15.02
C LEU A 78 -0.82 -2.56 -15.74
N LEU A 79 0.15 -2.01 -15.03
CA LEU A 79 1.37 -1.49 -15.64
C LEU A 79 2.19 -2.61 -16.29
N ASN A 80 2.19 -3.80 -15.69
CA ASN A 80 3.09 -4.90 -16.03
C ASN A 80 2.40 -6.07 -16.75
N LEU A 81 1.07 -6.20 -16.60
CA LEU A 81 0.28 -7.33 -17.09
C LEU A 81 -0.93 -6.85 -17.90
N ASP A 82 -1.54 -7.77 -18.63
CA ASP A 82 -2.84 -7.55 -19.28
C ASP A 82 -3.98 -7.63 -18.27
N LEU A 83 -5.18 -7.21 -18.67
CA LEU A 83 -6.34 -7.08 -17.77
C LEU A 83 -6.67 -8.38 -17.03
N PHE A 84 -6.68 -9.52 -17.73
CA PHE A 84 -7.09 -10.80 -17.14
C PHE A 84 -6.10 -11.27 -16.06
N ASP A 85 -4.81 -11.27 -16.39
CA ASP A 85 -3.75 -11.65 -15.44
C ASP A 85 -3.66 -10.66 -14.27
N SER A 86 -3.83 -9.36 -14.57
CA SER A 86 -3.89 -8.33 -13.53
C SER A 86 -5.02 -8.59 -12.55
N PHE A 87 -6.21 -8.97 -13.04
CA PHE A 87 -7.35 -9.30 -12.19
C PHE A 87 -7.08 -10.53 -11.32
N ILE A 88 -6.46 -11.57 -11.87
CA ILE A 88 -6.10 -12.79 -11.12
C ILE A 88 -5.09 -12.45 -10.02
N CYS A 89 -3.99 -11.78 -10.37
CA CYS A 89 -2.95 -11.44 -9.41
C CYS A 89 -3.46 -10.48 -8.33
N PHE A 90 -4.23 -9.46 -8.71
CA PHE A 90 -4.87 -8.54 -7.77
C PHE A 90 -5.82 -9.24 -6.81
N SER A 91 -6.69 -10.11 -7.33
CA SER A 91 -7.63 -10.87 -6.50
C SER A 91 -6.90 -11.79 -5.53
N ASN A 92 -5.90 -12.54 -6.01
CA ASN A 92 -5.11 -13.44 -5.18
C ASN A 92 -4.32 -12.68 -4.10
N LEU A 93 -3.73 -11.52 -4.43
CA LEU A 93 -3.04 -10.66 -3.47
C LEU A 93 -4.00 -10.26 -2.34
N LEU A 94 -5.18 -9.74 -2.68
CA LEU A 94 -6.14 -9.29 -1.69
C LEU A 94 -6.75 -10.43 -0.86
N HIS A 95 -6.77 -11.67 -1.35
CA HIS A 95 -7.22 -12.84 -0.58
C HIS A 95 -6.19 -13.38 0.41
N ARG A 96 -4.93 -12.92 0.39
CA ARG A 96 -3.95 -13.35 1.38
C ARG A 96 -4.35 -12.89 2.80
N PRO A 97 -4.08 -13.68 3.85
CA PRO A 97 -4.45 -13.36 5.23
C PRO A 97 -4.03 -11.94 5.66
N TYR A 98 -2.79 -11.55 5.32
CA TYR A 98 -2.27 -10.20 5.56
C TYR A 98 -3.20 -9.11 5.02
N PHE A 99 -3.52 -9.13 3.72
CA PHE A 99 -4.36 -8.10 3.12
C PHE A 99 -5.81 -8.17 3.60
N GLN A 100 -6.33 -9.36 3.89
CA GLN A 100 -7.66 -9.54 4.46
C GLN A 100 -7.78 -8.85 5.83
N THR A 101 -6.74 -8.89 6.67
CA THR A 101 -6.71 -8.13 7.94
C THR A 101 -6.89 -6.63 7.72
N PHE A 102 -6.14 -6.03 6.79
CA PHE A 102 -6.22 -4.59 6.55
C PHE A 102 -7.53 -4.18 5.86
N TYR A 103 -7.96 -4.91 4.83
CA TYR A 103 -9.13 -4.53 4.04
C TYR A 103 -10.48 -4.86 4.70
N ARG A 104 -10.51 -5.78 5.66
CA ARG A 104 -11.68 -6.03 6.51
C ARG A 104 -11.60 -5.36 7.87
N PHE A 105 -10.56 -4.56 8.13
CA PHE A 105 -10.33 -3.88 9.40
C PHE A 105 -10.36 -4.82 10.62
N ASN A 106 -9.82 -6.03 10.45
CA ASN A 106 -9.90 -7.08 11.46
C ASN A 106 -8.51 -7.52 11.93
N ASN A 107 -8.22 -7.32 13.22
CA ASN A 107 -6.91 -7.59 13.85
C ASN A 107 -5.75 -6.72 13.31
N ILE A 108 -6.03 -5.53 12.78
CA ILE A 108 -4.97 -4.58 12.34
C ILE A 108 -4.02 -4.25 13.50
N ASP A 109 -4.55 -4.14 14.73
CA ASP A 109 -3.77 -3.80 15.91
C ASP A 109 -2.59 -4.73 16.15
N LYS A 110 -2.70 -6.02 15.78
CA LYS A 110 -1.59 -6.99 15.93
C LYS A 110 -0.40 -6.61 15.05
N TYR A 111 -0.65 -6.21 13.80
CA TYR A 111 0.40 -5.76 12.89
C TYR A 111 0.98 -4.40 13.28
N LEU A 112 0.16 -3.49 13.81
CA LEU A 112 0.63 -2.21 14.33
C LEU A 112 1.49 -2.38 15.58
N GLN A 113 1.10 -3.27 16.50
CA GLN A 113 1.89 -3.61 17.68
C GLN A 113 3.22 -4.27 17.31
N LEU A 114 3.19 -5.22 16.35
CA LEU A 114 4.42 -5.81 15.82
C LEU A 114 5.33 -4.74 15.22
N PHE A 115 4.79 -3.82 14.42
CA PHE A 115 5.58 -2.73 13.87
C PHE A 115 6.16 -1.81 14.95
N GLN A 116 5.41 -1.52 16.02
CA GLN A 116 5.92 -0.76 17.16
C GLN A 116 7.08 -1.49 17.87
N GLN A 117 7.00 -2.82 18.00
CA GLN A 117 8.10 -3.61 18.56
C GLN A 117 9.34 -3.58 17.67
N LEU A 118 9.17 -3.73 16.36
CA LEU A 118 10.26 -3.64 15.38
C LEU A 118 10.89 -2.24 15.38
N LEU A 119 10.07 -1.18 15.48
CA LEU A 119 10.55 0.19 15.59
C LEU A 119 11.39 0.38 16.85
N ASN A 120 10.92 -0.13 17.99
CA ASN A 120 11.64 -0.05 19.25
C ASN A 120 12.96 -0.84 19.23
N TYR A 121 12.98 -1.99 18.54
CA TYR A 121 14.18 -2.81 18.41
C TYR A 121 15.23 -2.16 17.49
N HIS A 122 14.83 -1.71 16.31
CA HIS A 122 15.77 -1.20 15.30
C HIS A 122 16.14 0.28 15.48
N LEU A 123 15.19 1.11 15.94
CA LEU A 123 15.34 2.56 16.07
C LEU A 123 14.85 3.02 17.45
N PRO A 124 15.49 2.58 18.55
CA PRO A 124 15.01 2.82 19.91
C PRO A 124 14.91 4.32 20.26
N LYS A 125 15.79 5.16 19.69
CA LYS A 125 15.75 6.62 19.88
C LYS A 125 14.50 7.23 19.24
N LEU A 126 14.24 6.88 17.99
CA LEU A 126 13.06 7.34 17.27
C LEU A 126 11.76 6.82 17.91
N SER A 127 11.75 5.55 18.33
CA SER A 127 10.64 4.94 19.06
C SER A 127 10.31 5.73 20.33
N ALA A 128 11.32 6.06 21.15
CA ALA A 128 11.13 6.85 22.36
C ALA A 128 10.62 8.27 22.05
N HIS A 129 11.14 8.91 21.00
CA HIS A 129 10.65 10.22 20.53
C HIS A 129 9.18 10.17 20.12
N PHE A 130 8.78 9.17 19.33
CA PHE A 130 7.39 9.00 18.92
C PHE A 130 6.46 8.76 20.12
N ILE A 131 6.88 7.95 21.09
CA ILE A 131 6.12 7.73 22.33
C ILE A 131 5.97 9.05 23.11
N GLN A 132 7.03 9.84 23.25
CA GLN A 132 6.98 11.14 23.93
C GLN A 132 6.05 12.14 23.21
N MET A 133 6.00 12.08 21.87
CA MET A 133 5.19 12.94 21.02
C MET A 133 3.77 12.40 20.77
N SER A 134 3.40 11.27 21.38
CA SER A 134 2.13 10.56 21.16
C SER A 134 1.86 10.25 19.67
N ILE A 135 2.90 9.91 18.91
CA ILE A 135 2.80 9.49 17.52
C ILE A 135 2.64 7.97 17.48
N GLU A 136 1.45 7.51 17.12
CA GLU A 136 1.16 6.09 16.95
C GLU A 136 1.34 5.65 15.48
N PRO A 137 1.77 4.40 15.22
CA PRO A 137 1.91 3.88 13.86
C PRO A 137 0.66 3.97 12.97
N ASN A 138 -0.53 3.85 13.56
CA ASN A 138 -1.81 3.97 12.84
C ASN A 138 -1.96 5.32 12.11
N CYS A 139 -1.28 6.37 12.57
CA CYS A 139 -1.37 7.72 12.03
C CYS A 139 -0.67 7.88 10.67
N PHE A 140 0.25 6.98 10.31
CA PHE A 140 1.03 7.09 9.06
C PHE A 140 1.27 5.78 8.32
N ALA A 141 1.35 4.65 9.02
CA ALA A 141 1.84 3.39 8.44
C ALA A 141 0.75 2.60 7.70
N LEU A 142 -0.53 2.88 7.92
CA LEU A 142 -1.61 2.11 7.28
C LEU A 142 -1.51 2.15 5.76
N ASP A 143 -1.42 3.35 5.17
CA ASP A 143 -1.27 3.51 3.72
C ASP A 143 -0.02 2.80 3.18
N TRP A 144 1.06 2.75 3.96
CA TRP A 144 2.27 2.03 3.57
C TRP A 144 2.02 0.52 3.48
N PHE A 145 1.32 -0.02 4.47
CA PHE A 145 1.08 -1.45 4.63
C PHE A 145 0.10 -2.00 3.61
N PHE A 146 -1.14 -1.50 3.60
CA PHE A 146 -2.17 -2.10 2.77
C PHE A 146 -2.06 -1.71 1.29
N THR A 147 -1.26 -0.69 0.94
CA THR A 147 -0.94 -0.36 -0.46
C THR A 147 0.46 -0.80 -0.89
N ILE A 148 1.24 -1.49 -0.05
CA ILE A 148 2.64 -1.86 -0.35
C ILE A 148 3.40 -0.62 -0.88
N PHE A 149 3.28 0.49 -0.17
CA PHE A 149 3.85 1.81 -0.48
C PHE A 149 3.45 2.44 -1.82
N SER A 150 2.61 1.80 -2.64
CA SER A 150 2.26 2.28 -3.98
C SER A 150 1.57 3.64 -3.98
N LYS A 151 0.85 3.96 -2.89
CA LYS A 151 0.30 5.30 -2.67
C LYS A 151 1.35 6.34 -2.26
N SER A 152 2.32 5.93 -1.44
CA SER A 152 3.15 6.84 -0.66
C SER A 152 4.54 7.13 -1.24
N LEU A 153 5.03 6.32 -2.18
CA LEU A 153 6.38 6.45 -2.74
C LEU A 153 6.39 6.60 -4.27
N PRO A 154 7.47 7.14 -4.86
CA PRO A 154 7.65 7.22 -6.32
C PRO A 154 7.55 5.85 -7.00
N LEU A 155 7.00 5.81 -8.22
CA LEU A 155 6.71 4.56 -8.94
C LEU A 155 7.94 3.68 -9.15
N ASP A 156 9.10 4.28 -9.45
CA ASP A 156 10.35 3.54 -9.65
C ASP A 156 10.84 2.86 -8.37
N VAL A 157 10.64 3.52 -7.21
CA VAL A 157 10.95 2.95 -5.89
C VAL A 157 9.97 1.82 -5.58
N VAL A 158 8.67 2.06 -5.78
CA VAL A 158 7.60 1.10 -5.51
C VAL A 158 7.77 -0.17 -6.35
N SER A 159 8.13 -0.05 -7.62
CA SER A 159 8.33 -1.20 -8.51
C SER A 159 9.38 -2.17 -7.94
N ARG A 160 10.51 -1.63 -7.45
CA ARG A 160 11.57 -2.45 -6.84
C ARG A 160 11.16 -3.01 -5.47
N ILE A 161 10.33 -2.29 -4.70
CA ILE A 161 9.75 -2.81 -3.45
C ILE A 161 8.86 -4.02 -3.76
N TRP A 162 8.04 -3.94 -4.81
CA TRP A 162 7.16 -5.02 -5.23
C TRP A 162 7.92 -6.27 -5.68
N ASP A 163 9.03 -6.11 -6.41
CA ASP A 163 9.89 -7.23 -6.79
C ASP A 163 10.36 -8.03 -5.56
N LEU A 164 10.84 -7.32 -4.53
CA LEU A 164 11.34 -7.95 -3.31
C LEU A 164 10.21 -8.44 -2.41
N PHE A 165 9.05 -7.78 -2.40
CA PHE A 165 7.86 -8.25 -1.70
C PHE A 165 7.38 -9.60 -2.26
N PHE A 166 7.35 -9.79 -3.58
CA PHE A 166 6.98 -11.08 -4.15
C PHE A 166 8.00 -12.19 -3.87
N ARG A 167 9.27 -11.82 -3.68
CA ARG A 167 10.34 -12.76 -3.31
C ARG A 167 10.32 -13.13 -1.81
N ASP A 168 10.18 -12.13 -0.94
CA ASP A 168 10.44 -12.24 0.50
C ASP A 168 9.15 -12.24 1.36
N GLY A 169 7.99 -11.96 0.78
CA GLY A 169 6.69 -12.03 1.45
C GLY A 169 6.34 -10.79 2.29
N ASP A 170 5.34 -10.95 3.18
CA ASP A 170 4.70 -9.83 3.89
C ASP A 170 5.65 -9.12 4.86
N ALA A 171 6.61 -9.85 5.44
CA ALA A 171 7.65 -9.28 6.31
C ALA A 171 8.47 -8.19 5.61
N PHE A 172 8.62 -8.27 4.28
CA PHE A 172 9.36 -7.27 3.51
C PHE A 172 8.73 -5.87 3.60
N ILE A 173 7.41 -5.78 3.80
CA ILE A 173 6.69 -4.51 3.97
C ILE A 173 7.19 -3.79 5.24
N PHE A 174 7.31 -4.52 6.34
CA PHE A 174 7.78 -3.98 7.62
C PHE A 174 9.26 -3.61 7.57
N ARG A 175 10.08 -4.46 6.92
CA ARG A 175 11.51 -4.19 6.70
C ARG A 175 11.72 -2.89 5.93
N THR A 176 10.91 -2.68 4.89
CA THR A 176 10.91 -1.44 4.11
C THR A 176 10.48 -0.24 4.96
N ALA A 177 9.42 -0.37 5.77
CA ALA A 177 8.96 0.72 6.64
C ALA A 177 10.03 1.14 7.67
N ILE A 178 10.69 0.18 8.33
CA ILE A 178 11.79 0.46 9.26
C ILE A 178 12.97 1.12 8.52
N ALA A 179 13.31 0.65 7.32
CA ALA A 179 14.38 1.25 6.54
C ALA A 179 14.09 2.71 6.16
N ILE A 180 12.86 3.03 5.76
CA ILE A 180 12.43 4.42 5.50
C ILE A 180 12.60 5.29 6.74
N LEU A 181 12.13 4.81 7.89
CA LEU A 181 12.29 5.54 9.16
C LEU A 181 13.76 5.73 9.53
N SER A 182 14.62 4.73 9.29
CA SER A 182 16.06 4.82 9.57
C SER A 182 16.77 5.89 8.72
N LEU A 183 16.34 6.09 7.47
CA LEU A 183 16.91 7.12 6.60
C LEU A 183 16.61 8.54 7.10
N TYR A 184 15.50 8.70 7.80
CA TYR A 184 15.01 9.99 8.27
C TYR A 184 15.05 10.15 9.79
N GLU A 185 15.66 9.22 10.51
CA GLU A 185 15.67 9.18 11.98
C GLU A 185 16.17 10.50 12.59
N GLU A 186 17.30 11.02 12.09
CA GLU A 186 17.88 12.27 12.59
C GLU A 186 16.92 13.45 12.41
N ARG A 187 16.29 13.56 11.23
CA ARG A 187 15.31 14.61 10.93
C ARG A 187 14.08 14.46 11.81
N LEU A 188 13.51 13.26 11.89
CA LEU A 188 12.28 13.00 12.63
C LEU A 188 12.45 13.27 14.14
N CYS A 189 13.61 12.95 14.72
CA CYS A 189 13.91 13.25 16.12
C CYS A 189 13.96 14.77 16.44
N GLN A 190 14.08 15.63 15.43
CA GLN A 190 14.13 17.09 15.60
C GLN A 190 12.76 17.76 15.39
N LEU A 191 11.79 17.03 14.86
CA LEU A 191 10.46 17.56 14.56
C LEU A 191 9.49 17.36 15.72
N ASP A 192 8.52 18.26 15.84
CA ASP A 192 7.36 18.07 16.71
C ASP A 192 6.34 17.08 16.11
N THR A 193 5.29 16.77 16.86
CA THR A 193 4.22 15.84 16.44
C THR A 193 3.62 16.20 15.09
N PHE A 194 3.28 17.48 14.86
CA PHE A 194 2.60 17.91 13.64
C PHE A 194 3.51 17.75 12.41
N HIS A 195 4.75 18.23 12.49
CA HIS A 195 5.69 18.15 11.38
C HIS A 195 6.15 16.72 11.11
N CYS A 196 6.25 15.86 12.14
CA CYS A 196 6.49 14.44 11.96
C CYS A 196 5.36 13.80 11.13
N LEU A 197 4.11 13.99 11.53
CA LEU A 197 2.95 13.41 10.84
C LEU A 197 2.83 13.93 9.41
N GLN A 198 3.04 15.23 9.19
CA GLN A 198 3.06 15.82 7.85
C GLN A 198 4.14 15.18 6.97
N PHE A 199 5.34 14.96 7.51
CA PHE A 199 6.44 14.34 6.78
C PHE A 199 6.17 12.86 6.47
N LEU A 200 5.67 12.09 7.45
CA LEU A 200 5.44 10.65 7.29
C LEU A 200 4.26 10.34 6.36
N THR A 201 3.23 11.20 6.33
CA THR A 201 2.09 11.06 5.43
C THR A 201 2.38 11.52 4.00
N ARG A 202 3.41 12.35 3.81
CA ARG A 202 3.89 12.82 2.49
C ARG A 202 5.41 12.73 2.40
N LEU A 203 5.90 11.51 2.19
CA LEU A 203 7.33 11.25 2.01
C LEU A 203 7.87 11.97 0.76
N PRO A 204 9.17 12.34 0.75
CA PRO A 204 9.77 13.04 -0.39
C PRO A 204 9.74 12.21 -1.68
N ASP A 205 9.40 12.86 -2.80
CA ASP A 205 9.38 12.23 -4.13
C ASP A 205 10.77 11.94 -4.69
N ASP A 206 11.82 12.53 -4.12
CA ASP A 206 13.23 12.36 -4.50
C ASP A 206 13.95 11.30 -3.64
N LEU A 207 13.21 10.43 -2.97
CA LEU A 207 13.77 9.34 -2.16
C LEU A 207 14.77 8.50 -2.98
N ASN A 208 16.04 8.54 -2.56
CA ASN A 208 17.11 7.84 -3.25
C ASN A 208 16.95 6.32 -3.11
N VAL A 209 16.61 5.65 -4.22
CA VAL A 209 16.45 4.19 -4.30
C VAL A 209 17.69 3.47 -3.76
N THR A 210 18.89 3.88 -4.14
CA THR A 210 20.12 3.18 -3.71
C THR A 210 20.30 3.24 -2.20
N SER A 211 20.07 4.40 -1.59
CA SER A 211 20.15 4.57 -0.14
C SER A 211 19.08 3.76 0.58
N LEU A 212 17.84 3.73 0.06
CA LEU A 212 16.76 2.93 0.63
C LEU A 212 17.09 1.45 0.64
N PHE A 213 17.51 0.89 -0.49
CA PHE A 213 17.79 -0.55 -0.54
C PHE A 213 19.04 -0.93 0.28
N LYS A 214 20.05 -0.05 0.36
CA LYS A 214 21.16 -0.21 1.31
C LYS A 214 20.72 -0.18 2.77
N ALA A 215 19.72 0.62 3.12
CA ALA A 215 19.14 0.64 4.46
C ALA A 215 18.32 -0.65 4.71
N ILE A 216 17.50 -1.07 3.75
CA ILE A 216 16.74 -2.33 3.79
C ILE A 216 17.66 -3.54 4.02
N ASP A 217 18.83 -3.60 3.38
CA ASP A 217 19.80 -4.69 3.56
C ASP A 217 20.43 -4.74 4.97
N LYS A 218 20.36 -3.66 5.74
CA LYS A 218 20.83 -3.62 7.13
C LYS A 218 19.77 -4.05 8.14
N ILE A 219 18.49 -4.06 7.74
CA ILE A 219 17.39 -4.45 8.62
C ILE A 219 17.21 -5.97 8.54
N ASN A 220 17.62 -6.66 9.59
CA ASN A 220 17.44 -8.09 9.76
C ASN A 220 16.37 -8.37 10.80
N PHE A 221 15.36 -9.14 10.42
CA PHE A 221 14.41 -9.71 11.37
C PHE A 221 14.97 -11.04 11.83
N ASP A 222 15.12 -11.22 13.14
CA ASP A 222 15.50 -12.49 13.71
C ASP A 222 14.41 -13.54 13.47
N HIS A 223 14.75 -14.83 13.62
CA HIS A 223 13.80 -15.93 13.44
C HIS A 223 12.52 -15.74 14.27
N THR A 224 12.63 -15.19 15.47
CA THR A 224 11.50 -14.87 16.36
C THR A 224 10.56 -13.83 15.78
N SER A 225 11.09 -12.74 15.21
CA SER A 225 10.28 -11.72 14.52
C SER A 225 9.60 -12.30 13.28
N CYS A 226 10.29 -13.18 12.56
CA CYS A 226 9.72 -13.92 11.43
C CYS A 226 8.57 -14.85 11.85
N GLU A 227 8.70 -15.56 12.97
CA GLU A 227 7.63 -16.40 13.54
C GLU A 227 6.41 -15.59 13.98
N LEU A 228 6.61 -14.38 14.52
CA LEU A 228 5.49 -13.48 14.84
C LEU A 228 4.65 -13.13 13.60
N PHE A 229 5.25 -12.98 12.42
CA PHE A 229 4.49 -12.79 11.18
C PHE A 229 3.62 -14.01 10.82
N TYR A 230 4.07 -15.23 11.12
CA TYR A 230 3.30 -16.45 10.89
C TYR A 230 2.25 -16.72 11.97
N LEU A 231 2.46 -16.26 13.20
CA LEU A 231 1.52 -16.41 14.33
C LEU A 231 0.37 -15.39 14.29
N ILE A 232 0.53 -14.29 13.54
CA ILE A 232 -0.49 -13.25 13.38
C ILE A 232 -1.39 -13.51 12.14
N ALA A 233 -0.93 -14.33 11.18
CA ALA A 233 -1.68 -14.76 9.99
C ALA A 233 -2.71 -15.86 10.28
#